data_AF-A0AB33IDV0-F1
#
_entry.id   AF-A0AB33IDV0-F1
#
_cell.length_a   1.000
_cell.length_b   1.000
_cell.length_c   1.000
_cell.angle_alpha   90.00
_cell.angle_beta   90.00
_cell.angle_gamma   90.00
#
_symmetry.space_group_name_H-M   'P 1'
#
loop_
_entity.id
_entity.type
_entity.pdbx_description
1 polymer ?
#
loop_
_entity_poly.entity_id
_entity_poly.type
_entity_poly.pdbx_seq_one_letter_code
_entity_poly.pdbx_strand_id
1 'polypeptide(L)'
;MIWLSIALLSAITLLPAGFTLWRRAVARDERSTALALHEAQLVELDRDLDIGMIAPSEHGIAQLEIQRRILVADRAPASMVDRSGRVKIILALALIPLAAVALYWTGGHPGFPAQPLQPRLEALAQRDMRANKVIAQLKDALSKMSMSDPQLRQGYILLGQAEASRGHEQAAMDAWRKALELHFEPDLAIELAEEQVRAEKHISADSLALYRQALDAAPKDAPWRQAVEQRIAQGEHEQEQP
;
A
#
# COMPACT_ATOMS: atom_id res chain seq x y z
N MET A 1 9.28 13.48 20.84
CA MET A 1 8.01 14.23 20.96
C MET A 1 6.80 13.40 20.51
N ILE A 2 6.84 12.75 19.35
CA ILE A 2 5.74 11.88 18.85
C ILE A 2 5.34 10.72 19.79
N TRP A 3 6.27 10.11 20.51
CA TRP A 3 5.99 9.00 21.44
C TRP A 3 5.05 9.39 22.58
N LEU A 4 5.18 10.62 23.09
CA LEU A 4 4.28 11.16 24.11
C LEU A 4 2.86 11.34 23.56
N SER A 5 2.74 11.81 22.31
CA SER A 5 1.44 11.97 21.64
C SER A 5 0.77 10.63 21.37
N ILE A 6 1.53 9.62 20.92
CA ILE A 6 1.02 8.25 20.69
C ILE A 6 0.59 7.62 22.01
N ALA A 7 1.39 7.75 23.07
CA ALA A 7 1.05 7.23 24.39
C ALA A 7 -0.23 7.88 24.94
N LEU A 8 -0.34 9.21 24.83
CA LEU A 8 -1.52 9.96 25.27
C LEU A 8 -2.77 9.56 24.48
N LEU A 9 -2.68 9.46 23.15
CA LEU A 9 -3.79 9.07 22.30
C LEU A 9 -4.23 7.63 22.61
N SER A 10 -3.28 6.71 22.79
CA SER A 10 -3.57 5.32 23.17
C SER A 10 -4.29 5.24 24.51
N ALA A 11 -3.86 6.01 25.51
CA ALA A 11 -4.50 6.07 26.82
C ALA A 11 -5.93 6.61 26.73
N ILE A 12 -6.16 7.69 25.96
CA ILE A 12 -7.50 8.26 25.73
C ILE A 12 -8.42 7.24 25.05
N THR A 13 -7.90 6.49 24.07
CA THR A 13 -8.71 5.53 23.30
C THR A 13 -9.06 4.29 24.12
N LEU A 14 -8.16 3.86 25.01
CA LEU A 14 -8.36 2.69 25.88
C LEU A 14 -9.14 3.01 27.16
N LEU A 15 -9.20 4.28 27.60
CA LEU A 15 -9.87 4.70 28.82
C LEU A 15 -11.35 4.26 28.90
N PRO A 16 -12.19 4.43 27.86
CA PRO A 16 -13.57 3.95 27.89
C PRO A 16 -13.69 2.44 28.01
N ALA A 17 -12.84 1.67 27.31
CA ALA A 17 -12.81 0.21 27.38
C ALA A 17 -12.33 -0.28 28.76
N GLY A 18 -11.32 0.38 29.33
CA GLY A 18 -10.88 0.13 30.70
C GLY A 18 -11.99 0.41 31.70
N PHE A 19 -12.69 1.54 31.55
CA PHE A 19 -13.79 1.93 32.43
C PHE A 19 -14.99 0.96 32.35
N THR A 20 -15.36 0.48 31.16
CA THR A 20 -16.45 -0.48 30.99
C THR A 20 -16.09 -1.87 31.52
N LEU A 21 -14.85 -2.31 31.37
CA LEU A 21 -14.36 -3.58 31.93
C LEU A 21 -14.14 -3.52 33.45
N TRP A 22 -13.87 -2.33 34.00
CA TRP A 22 -13.60 -2.14 35.42
C TRP A 22 -14.88 -1.89 36.22
N ARG A 23 -15.87 -1.21 35.63
CA ARG A 23 -17.23 -1.26 36.15
C ARG A 23 -17.65 -2.72 36.15
N ARG A 24 -17.84 -3.29 37.34
CA ARG A 24 -18.64 -4.50 37.49
C ARG A 24 -19.92 -4.21 36.72
N ALA A 25 -20.16 -4.96 35.63
CA ALA A 25 -21.53 -5.33 35.37
C ALA A 25 -21.96 -6.03 36.65
N VAL A 26 -22.59 -5.27 37.55
CA VAL A 26 -23.55 -5.85 38.45
C VAL A 26 -24.61 -6.34 37.48
N ALA A 27 -24.38 -7.54 36.92
CA ALA A 27 -25.49 -8.34 36.48
C ALA A 27 -26.36 -8.37 37.72
N ARG A 28 -27.44 -7.58 37.72
CA ARG A 28 -28.45 -7.70 38.75
C ARG A 28 -28.76 -9.17 38.75
N ASP A 29 -28.43 -9.83 39.85
CA ASP A 29 -28.57 -11.26 40.02
C ASP A 29 -29.93 -11.64 39.45
N GLU A 30 -30.01 -12.61 38.54
CA GLU A 30 -31.26 -12.94 37.84
C GLU A 30 -32.39 -13.16 38.85
N ARG A 31 -32.05 -13.74 40.01
CA ARG A 31 -32.90 -13.82 41.20
C ARG A 31 -33.43 -12.47 41.66
N SER A 32 -32.55 -11.48 41.90
CA SER A 32 -32.95 -10.14 42.36
C SER A 32 -33.86 -9.41 41.37
N THR A 33 -33.65 -9.62 40.07
CA THR A 33 -34.50 -9.02 39.01
C THR A 33 -35.87 -9.70 38.95
N ALA A 34 -35.92 -11.03 39.06
CA ALA A 34 -37.17 -11.78 39.08
C ALA A 34 -38.03 -11.47 40.32
N LEU A 35 -37.40 -11.33 41.50
CA LEU A 35 -38.10 -10.95 42.73
C LEU A 35 -38.71 -9.54 42.63
N ALA A 36 -37.92 -8.55 42.20
CA ALA A 36 -38.41 -7.18 42.02
C ALA A 36 -39.56 -7.07 41.01
N LEU A 37 -39.53 -7.89 39.94
CA LEU A 37 -40.61 -7.94 38.96
C LEU A 37 -41.91 -8.48 39.57
N HIS A 38 -41.84 -9.57 40.33
CA HIS A 38 -43.02 -10.17 40.95
C HIS A 38 -43.59 -9.32 42.09
N GLU A 39 -42.74 -8.61 42.85
CA GLU A 39 -43.19 -7.62 43.84
C GLU A 39 -43.95 -6.47 43.16
N ALA A 40 -43.46 -5.96 42.03
CA ALA A 40 -44.16 -4.94 41.25
C ALA A 40 -45.50 -5.46 40.69
N GLN A 41 -45.59 -6.74 40.32
CA GLN A 41 -46.83 -7.36 39.86
C GLN A 41 -47.90 -7.44 40.96
N LEU A 42 -47.52 -7.62 42.23
CA LEU A 42 -48.48 -7.59 43.34
C LEU A 42 -49.08 -6.19 43.50
N VAL A 43 -48.24 -5.15 43.42
CA VAL A 43 -48.70 -3.75 43.53
C VAL A 43 -49.65 -3.39 42.39
N GLU A 44 -49.36 -3.83 41.17
CA GLU A 44 -50.25 -3.60 40.02
C GLU A 44 -51.57 -4.36 40.17
N LEU A 45 -51.51 -5.60 40.66
CA LEU A 45 -52.70 -6.42 40.91
C LEU A 45 -53.62 -5.80 41.97
N ASP A 46 -53.06 -5.25 43.04
CA ASP A 46 -53.81 -4.52 44.07
C ASP A 46 -54.47 -3.27 43.49
N ARG A 47 -53.75 -2.53 42.64
CA ARG A 47 -54.30 -1.35 41.95
C ARG A 47 -55.46 -1.71 41.02
N ASP A 48 -55.36 -2.81 40.29
CA ASP A 48 -56.40 -3.29 39.36
C ASP A 48 -57.69 -3.69 40.09
N LEU A 49 -57.56 -4.20 41.32
CA LEU A 49 -58.70 -4.44 42.20
C LEU A 49 -59.34 -3.12 42.66
N ASP A 50 -58.53 -2.14 43.07
CA ASP A 50 -59.01 -0.84 43.56
C ASP A 50 -59.80 -0.05 42.50
N ILE A 51 -59.40 -0.15 41.23
CA ILE A 51 -60.10 0.48 40.09
C ILE A 51 -61.25 -0.39 39.53
N GLY A 52 -61.50 -1.56 40.12
CA GLY A 52 -62.60 -2.44 39.76
C GLY A 52 -62.43 -3.17 38.42
N MET A 53 -61.20 -3.30 37.92
CA MET A 53 -60.90 -4.01 36.67
C MET A 53 -60.97 -5.54 36.81
N ILE A 54 -60.84 -6.06 38.04
CA ILE A 54 -60.86 -7.50 38.36
C ILE A 54 -61.77 -7.78 39.55
N ALA A 55 -62.35 -8.98 39.60
CA ALA A 55 -63.17 -9.38 40.73
C ALA A 55 -62.31 -9.73 41.96
N PRO A 56 -62.78 -9.52 43.20
CA PRO A 56 -62.04 -9.89 44.42
C PRO A 56 -61.64 -11.38 44.48
N SER A 57 -62.47 -12.26 43.92
CA SER A 57 -62.17 -13.70 43.83
C SER A 57 -61.02 -14.01 42.86
N GLU A 58 -60.89 -13.23 41.79
CA GLU A 58 -59.81 -13.39 40.80
C GLU A 58 -58.50 -12.81 41.33
N HIS A 59 -58.56 -11.68 42.04
CA HIS A 59 -57.42 -11.09 42.75
C HIS A 59 -56.76 -12.08 43.70
N GLY A 60 -57.54 -12.72 44.60
CA GLY A 60 -56.99 -13.67 45.58
C GLY A 60 -56.29 -14.88 44.93
N ILE A 61 -56.82 -15.38 43.80
CA ILE A 61 -56.20 -16.49 43.05
C ILE A 61 -54.88 -16.03 42.41
N ALA A 62 -54.88 -14.87 41.75
CA ALA A 62 -53.69 -14.31 41.11
C ALA A 62 -52.59 -13.96 42.13
N GLN A 63 -52.98 -13.42 43.29
CA GLN A 63 -52.06 -13.06 44.37
C GLN A 63 -51.31 -14.29 44.90
N LEU A 64 -52.03 -15.40 45.14
CA LEU A 64 -51.42 -16.66 45.59
C LEU A 64 -50.44 -17.25 44.57
N GLU A 65 -50.77 -17.19 43.28
CA GLU A 65 -49.90 -17.69 42.21
C GLU A 65 -48.62 -16.84 42.06
N ILE A 66 -48.73 -15.51 42.17
CA ILE A 66 -47.55 -14.61 42.14
C ILE A 66 -46.67 -14.86 43.37
N GLN A 67 -47.26 -15.00 44.57
CA GLN A 67 -46.49 -15.34 45.78
C GLN A 67 -45.79 -16.70 45.66
N ARG A 68 -46.44 -17.70 45.05
CA ARG A 68 -45.82 -18.99 44.76
C ARG A 68 -44.62 -18.84 43.81
N ARG A 69 -44.74 -18.00 42.78
CA ARG A 69 -43.65 -17.70 41.84
C ARG A 69 -42.48 -16.98 42.50
N ILE A 70 -42.75 -16.06 43.44
CA ILE A 70 -41.72 -15.41 44.27
C ILE A 70 -40.92 -16.46 45.04
N LEU A 71 -41.58 -17.42 45.70
CA LEU A 71 -40.89 -18.48 46.45
C LEU A 71 -40.05 -19.41 45.55
N VAL A 72 -40.48 -19.63 44.31
CA VAL A 72 -39.71 -20.41 43.33
C VAL A 72 -38.52 -19.60 42.83
N ALA A 73 -38.69 -18.32 42.52
CA ALA A 73 -37.63 -17.42 42.09
C ALA A 73 -36.57 -17.21 43.18
N ASP A 74 -36.98 -17.16 44.46
CA ASP A 74 -36.06 -17.02 45.59
C ASP A 74 -35.13 -18.25 45.78
N ARG A 75 -35.57 -19.41 45.30
CA ARG A 75 -34.78 -20.66 45.32
C ARG A 75 -33.84 -20.80 44.13
N ALA A 76 -33.90 -19.90 43.14
CA ALA A 76 -33.01 -19.94 42.00
C ALA A 76 -31.56 -19.61 42.42
N PRO A 77 -30.55 -20.36 41.94
CA PRO A 77 -29.15 -20.07 42.25
C PRO A 77 -28.74 -18.73 41.64
N ALA A 78 -28.02 -17.91 42.42
CA ALA A 78 -27.43 -16.69 41.90
C ALA A 78 -26.47 -17.05 40.77
N SER A 79 -26.70 -16.50 39.57
CA SER A 79 -25.85 -16.76 38.42
C SER A 79 -24.46 -16.17 38.69
N MET A 80 -23.50 -17.01 39.11
CA MET A 80 -22.11 -16.58 39.25
C MET A 80 -21.60 -16.25 37.85
N VAL A 81 -21.39 -14.96 37.58
CA VAL A 81 -20.69 -14.49 36.38
C VAL A 81 -19.42 -15.32 36.20
N ASP A 82 -19.27 -15.97 35.04
CA ASP A 82 -18.15 -16.87 34.76
C ASP A 82 -16.81 -16.14 34.89
N ARG A 83 -16.15 -16.30 36.05
CA ARG A 83 -14.84 -15.70 36.32
C ARG A 83 -13.78 -16.23 35.34
N SER A 84 -13.98 -17.43 34.76
CA SER A 84 -13.05 -18.05 33.82
C SER A 84 -12.98 -17.28 32.50
N GLY A 85 -14.12 -16.87 31.94
CA GLY A 85 -14.16 -16.06 30.71
C GLY A 85 -13.42 -14.73 30.85
N ARG A 86 -13.56 -14.05 31.99
CA ARG A 86 -12.90 -12.75 32.23
C ARG A 86 -11.38 -12.86 32.30
N VAL A 87 -10.85 -13.92 32.94
CA VAL A 87 -9.40 -14.15 33.01
C VAL A 87 -8.82 -14.43 31.63
N LYS A 88 -9.51 -15.22 30.80
CA LYS A 88 -9.09 -15.51 29.42
C LYS A 88 -9.03 -14.24 28.57
N ILE A 89 -10.01 -13.35 28.70
CA ILE A 89 -10.04 -12.07 27.97
C ILE A 89 -8.87 -11.18 28.41
N ILE A 90 -8.62 -11.03 29.71
CA ILE A 90 -7.51 -10.21 30.23
C ILE A 90 -6.17 -10.77 29.75
N LEU A 91 -6.00 -12.10 29.81
CA LEU A 91 -4.78 -12.77 29.36
C LEU A 91 -4.54 -12.57 27.86
N ALA A 92 -5.59 -12.71 27.03
CA ALA A 92 -5.51 -12.45 25.60
C ALA A 92 -5.14 -10.98 25.30
N LEU A 93 -5.74 -10.03 26.01
CA LEU A 93 -5.47 -8.60 25.84
C LEU A 93 -4.01 -8.23 26.19
N ALA A 94 -3.41 -8.93 27.16
CA ALA A 94 -2.02 -8.71 27.58
C ALA A 94 -1.00 -9.40 26.65
N LEU A 95 -1.33 -10.58 26.11
CA LEU A 95 -0.44 -11.35 25.24
C LEU A 95 -0.19 -10.66 23.89
N ILE A 96 -1.19 -9.98 23.33
CA ILE A 96 -1.08 -9.31 22.02
C ILE A 96 0.04 -8.24 22.00
N PRO A 97 0.06 -7.22 22.89
CA PRO A 97 1.14 -6.23 22.89
C PRO A 97 2.49 -6.84 23.24
N LEU A 98 2.53 -7.87 24.09
CA LEU A 98 3.78 -8.54 24.45
C LEU A 98 4.40 -9.28 23.25
N ALA A 99 3.56 -9.98 22.47
CA ALA A 99 3.97 -10.62 21.23
C ALA A 99 4.44 -9.59 20.20
N ALA A 100 3.75 -8.45 20.07
CA ALA A 100 4.16 -7.38 19.17
C ALA A 100 5.55 -6.82 19.52
N VAL A 101 5.83 -6.58 20.80
CA VAL A 101 7.16 -6.14 21.26
C VAL A 101 8.22 -7.21 21.01
N ALA A 102 7.93 -8.48 21.29
CA ALA A 102 8.86 -9.57 21.05
C ALA A 102 9.22 -9.70 19.57
N LEU A 103 8.22 -9.66 18.68
CA LEU A 103 8.42 -9.71 17.22
C LEU A 103 9.22 -8.50 16.72
N TYR A 104 8.93 -7.30 17.23
CA TYR A 104 9.68 -6.10 16.89
C TYR A 104 11.13 -6.17 17.38
N TRP A 105 11.39 -6.79 18.53
CA TRP A 105 12.75 -6.93 19.04
C TRP A 105 13.58 -7.91 18.22
N THR A 106 12.98 -9.00 17.73
CA THR A 106 13.70 -10.02 16.95
C THR A 106 13.84 -9.65 15.47
N GLY A 107 12.86 -8.97 14.88
CA GLY A 107 12.84 -8.66 13.44
C GLY A 107 12.95 -7.17 13.10
N GLY A 108 12.76 -6.29 14.07
CA GLY A 108 12.86 -4.85 13.90
C GLY A 108 14.28 -4.33 14.08
N HIS A 109 14.46 -3.08 13.67
CA HIS A 109 15.74 -2.38 13.77
C HIS A 109 15.56 -1.14 14.65
N PRO A 110 15.50 -1.30 15.99
CA PRO A 110 15.23 -0.19 16.90
C PRO A 110 16.29 0.91 16.88
N GLY A 111 17.50 0.60 16.39
CA GLY A 111 18.61 1.54 16.27
C GLY A 111 18.63 2.35 14.97
N PHE A 112 17.72 2.15 14.02
CA PHE A 112 17.75 2.96 12.80
C PHE A 112 17.43 4.42 13.12
N PRO A 113 18.29 5.36 12.67
CA PRO A 113 17.99 6.77 12.79
C PRO A 113 16.75 7.10 11.97
N ALA A 114 16.01 8.11 12.43
CA ALA A 114 14.92 8.65 11.64
C ALA A 114 15.46 9.05 10.26
N GLN A 115 14.82 8.58 9.20
CA GLN A 115 15.13 9.00 7.83
C GLN A 115 14.11 10.05 7.41
N PRO A 116 14.31 11.35 7.69
CA PRO A 116 13.43 12.39 7.18
C PRO A 116 13.42 12.42 5.65
N LEU A 117 12.31 12.87 5.05
CA LEU A 117 12.16 12.95 3.60
C LEU A 117 13.08 14.03 3.01
N GLN A 118 13.24 15.15 3.71
CA GLN A 118 13.92 16.33 3.16
C GLN A 118 15.39 16.09 2.79
N PRO A 119 16.26 15.52 3.66
CA PRO A 119 17.64 15.24 3.29
C PRO A 119 17.76 14.19 2.17
N ARG A 120 16.76 13.30 2.03
CA ARG A 120 16.72 12.34 0.93
C ARG A 120 16.46 13.03 -0.40
N LEU A 121 15.52 13.98 -0.44
CA LEU A 121 15.27 14.80 -1.63
C LEU A 121 16.48 15.66 -1.99
N GLU A 122 17.14 16.28 -1.02
CA GLU A 122 18.37 17.05 -1.25
C GLU A 122 19.51 16.19 -1.80
N ALA A 123 19.70 14.98 -1.25
CA ALA A 123 20.70 14.05 -1.75
C ALA A 123 20.41 13.59 -3.20
N LEU A 124 19.14 13.38 -3.55
CA LEU A 124 18.73 13.07 -4.93
C LEU A 124 19.00 14.26 -5.86
N ALA A 125 18.58 15.46 -5.48
CA ALA A 125 18.83 16.68 -6.27
C ALA A 125 20.33 16.93 -6.49
N GLN A 126 21.16 16.72 -5.47
CA GLN A 126 22.61 16.85 -5.61
C GLN A 126 23.21 15.80 -6.57
N ARG A 127 22.70 14.56 -6.56
CA ARG A 127 23.12 13.53 -7.51
C ARG A 127 22.75 13.92 -8.95
N ASP A 128 21.54 14.41 -9.16
CA ASP A 128 21.07 14.86 -10.48
C ASP A 128 21.89 16.05 -11.01
N MET A 129 22.18 17.04 -10.15
CA MET A 129 23.05 18.16 -10.50
C MET A 129 24.46 17.71 -10.90
N ARG A 130 25.04 16.76 -10.16
CA ARG A 130 26.37 16.20 -10.49
C ARG A 130 26.34 15.46 -11.82
N ALA A 131 25.33 14.63 -12.07
CA ALA A 131 25.17 13.91 -13.33
C ALA A 131 25.04 14.89 -14.51
N ASN A 132 24.19 15.92 -14.38
CA ASN A 132 24.04 16.97 -15.39
C ASN A 132 25.35 17.68 -15.69
N LYS A 133 26.16 17.98 -14.68
CA LYS A 133 27.47 18.63 -14.86
C LYS A 133 28.43 17.74 -15.66
N VAL A 134 28.48 16.44 -15.37
CA VAL A 134 29.34 15.49 -16.10
C VAL A 134 28.90 15.37 -17.57
N ILE A 135 27.59 15.30 -17.84
CA ILE A 135 27.06 15.27 -19.21
C ILE A 135 27.38 16.57 -19.95
N ALA A 136 27.24 17.72 -19.31
CA ALA A 136 27.59 19.01 -19.93
C ALA A 136 29.09 19.08 -20.26
N GLN A 137 29.96 18.59 -19.38
CA GLN A 137 31.40 18.49 -19.63
C GLN A 137 31.72 17.53 -20.78
N LEU A 138 31.02 16.39 -20.87
CA LEU A 138 31.15 15.47 -22.00
C LEU A 138 30.76 16.15 -23.30
N LYS A 139 29.59 16.81 -23.36
CA LYS A 139 29.13 17.55 -24.56
C LYS A 139 30.14 18.63 -24.99
N ASP A 140 30.72 19.36 -24.05
CA ASP A 140 31.74 20.38 -24.30
C ASP A 140 33.08 19.77 -24.76
N ALA A 141 33.47 18.61 -24.25
CA ALA A 141 34.65 17.90 -24.73
C ALA A 141 34.45 17.41 -26.17
N LEU A 142 33.28 16.84 -26.48
CA LEU A 142 32.96 16.35 -27.83
C LEU A 142 32.90 17.48 -28.85
N SER A 143 32.40 18.67 -28.49
CA SER A 143 32.33 19.80 -29.43
C SER A 143 33.70 20.36 -29.83
N LYS A 144 34.75 20.06 -29.07
CA LYS A 144 36.14 20.50 -29.32
C LYS A 144 36.98 19.47 -30.06
N MET A 145 36.51 18.23 -30.18
CA MET A 145 37.19 17.17 -30.90
C MET A 145 37.03 17.34 -32.42
N SER A 146 37.99 16.83 -33.18
CA SER A 146 37.96 16.85 -34.64
C SER A 146 37.04 15.73 -35.18
N MET A 147 36.37 15.98 -36.30
CA MET A 147 35.55 14.96 -36.99
C MET A 147 36.36 13.72 -37.43
N SER A 148 37.67 13.88 -37.59
CA SER A 148 38.59 12.78 -37.92
C SER A 148 39.04 11.94 -36.72
N ASP A 149 38.70 12.35 -35.49
CA ASP A 149 39.08 11.64 -34.27
C ASP A 149 38.16 10.41 -34.04
N PRO A 150 38.69 9.18 -34.01
CA PRO A 150 37.89 8.00 -33.71
C PRO A 150 37.17 8.05 -32.35
N GLN A 151 37.72 8.79 -31.38
CA GLN A 151 37.13 8.94 -30.04
C GLN A 151 35.85 9.76 -30.04
N LEU A 152 35.67 10.66 -31.02
CA LEU A 152 34.47 11.48 -31.13
C LEU A 152 33.21 10.62 -31.27
N ARG A 153 33.28 9.58 -32.11
CA ARG A 153 32.18 8.62 -32.29
C ARG A 153 31.86 7.91 -30.98
N GLN A 154 32.87 7.32 -30.34
CA GLN A 154 32.69 6.61 -29.08
C GLN A 154 32.09 7.51 -27.99
N GLY A 155 32.51 8.78 -27.98
CA GLY A 155 31.96 9.78 -27.07
C GLY A 155 30.47 10.05 -27.29
N TYR A 156 30.01 10.10 -28.54
CA TYR A 156 28.58 10.21 -28.85
C TYR A 156 27.78 8.96 -28.48
N ILE A 157 28.35 7.76 -28.65
CA ILE A 157 27.71 6.51 -28.18
C ILE A 157 27.52 6.54 -26.66
N LEU A 158 28.57 6.90 -25.92
CA LEU A 158 28.52 7.01 -24.46
C LEU A 158 27.56 8.10 -23.98
N LEU A 159 27.52 9.24 -24.70
CA LEU A 159 26.56 10.29 -24.41
C LEU A 159 25.12 9.79 -24.59
N GLY A 160 24.86 9.05 -25.68
CA GLY A 160 23.54 8.48 -25.94
C GLY A 160 23.10 7.50 -24.86
N GLN A 161 23.98 6.55 -24.48
CA GLN A 161 23.72 5.61 -23.39
C GLN A 161 23.46 6.32 -22.05
N ALA A 162 24.24 7.36 -21.75
CA ALA A 162 24.08 8.11 -20.51
C ALA A 162 22.77 8.90 -20.48
N GLU A 163 22.35 9.52 -21.58
CA GLU A 163 21.06 10.22 -21.67
C GLU A 163 19.88 9.22 -21.66
N ALA A 164 20.00 8.08 -22.33
CA ALA A 164 18.99 7.02 -22.33
C ALA A 164 18.77 6.45 -20.92
N SER A 165 19.85 6.19 -20.18
CA SER A 165 19.76 5.67 -18.79
C SER A 165 19.02 6.61 -17.83
N ARG A 166 18.85 7.88 -18.22
CA ARG A 166 18.16 8.92 -17.45
C ARG A 166 16.76 9.24 -17.98
N GLY A 167 16.29 8.52 -19.01
CA GLY A 167 15.00 8.77 -19.66
C GLY A 167 14.98 10.00 -20.57
N HIS A 168 16.15 10.55 -20.94
CA HIS A 168 16.23 11.64 -21.91
C HIS A 168 16.30 11.10 -23.34
N GLU A 169 15.23 10.42 -23.77
CA GLU A 169 15.15 9.66 -25.03
C GLU A 169 15.59 10.48 -26.26
N GLN A 170 15.07 11.69 -26.42
CA GLN A 170 15.41 12.56 -27.55
C GLN A 170 16.90 12.92 -27.61
N ALA A 171 17.50 13.26 -26.45
CA ALA A 171 18.92 13.57 -26.38
C ALA A 171 19.81 12.35 -26.66
N ALA A 172 19.33 11.15 -26.30
CA ALA A 172 20.00 9.90 -26.61
C ALA A 172 20.00 9.63 -28.12
N MET A 173 18.83 9.73 -28.76
CA MET A 173 18.67 9.56 -30.20
C MET A 173 19.52 10.55 -31.00
N ASP A 174 19.56 11.81 -30.60
CA ASP A 174 20.40 12.82 -31.24
C ASP A 174 21.90 12.51 -31.14
N ALA A 175 22.34 11.96 -30.01
CA ALA A 175 23.73 11.56 -29.81
C ALA A 175 24.09 10.33 -30.68
N TRP A 176 23.23 9.31 -30.70
CA TRP A 176 23.44 8.13 -31.54
C TRP A 176 23.39 8.45 -33.03
N ARG A 177 22.52 9.37 -33.46
CA ARG A 177 22.50 9.86 -34.86
C ARG A 177 23.85 10.46 -35.25
N LYS A 178 24.43 11.33 -34.40
CA LYS A 178 25.78 11.88 -34.63
C LYS A 178 26.87 10.81 -34.66
N ALA A 179 26.76 9.77 -33.83
CA ALA A 179 27.71 8.65 -33.88
C ALA A 179 27.60 7.87 -35.21
N LEU A 180 26.39 7.66 -35.72
CA LEU A 180 26.14 7.00 -37.01
C LEU A 180 26.60 7.84 -38.20
N GLU A 181 26.46 9.17 -38.13
CA GLU A 181 26.97 10.11 -39.15
C GLU A 181 28.50 10.05 -39.28
N LEU A 182 29.22 9.84 -38.17
CA LEU A 182 30.68 9.72 -38.18
C LEU A 182 31.13 8.36 -38.74
N HIS A 183 30.46 7.28 -38.33
CA HIS A 183 30.66 5.96 -38.90
C HIS A 183 29.43 5.10 -38.64
N PHE A 184 28.81 4.65 -39.74
CA PHE A 184 27.63 3.82 -39.70
C PHE A 184 27.96 2.43 -39.12
N GLU A 185 27.13 1.95 -38.21
CA GLU A 185 27.20 0.59 -37.70
C GLU A 185 25.78 0.03 -37.62
N PRO A 186 25.53 -1.17 -38.17
CA PRO A 186 24.19 -1.74 -38.22
C PRO A 186 23.55 -1.89 -36.83
N ASP A 187 24.29 -2.37 -35.83
CA ASP A 187 23.77 -2.62 -34.49
C ASP A 187 23.27 -1.33 -33.82
N LEU A 188 24.04 -0.24 -33.92
CA LEU A 188 23.65 1.06 -33.38
C LEU A 188 22.50 1.71 -34.16
N ALA A 189 22.42 1.48 -35.48
CA ALA A 189 21.31 1.96 -36.30
C ALA A 189 19.98 1.28 -35.92
N ILE A 190 20.01 -0.02 -35.59
CA ILE A 190 18.85 -0.75 -35.08
C ILE A 190 18.45 -0.23 -33.71
N GLU A 191 19.41 0.02 -32.80
CA GLU A 191 19.12 0.58 -31.48
C GLU A 191 18.43 1.95 -31.59
N LEU A 192 18.92 2.83 -32.48
CA LEU A 192 18.28 4.11 -32.77
C LEU A 192 16.87 3.93 -33.34
N ALA A 193 16.68 3.02 -34.29
CA ALA A 193 15.38 2.76 -34.90
C ALA A 193 14.35 2.24 -33.88
N GLU A 194 14.75 1.32 -33.00
CA GLU A 194 13.89 0.80 -31.92
C GLU A 194 13.50 1.89 -30.92
N GLU A 195 14.42 2.81 -30.61
CA GLU A 195 14.12 3.95 -29.75
C GLU A 195 13.11 4.92 -30.41
N GLN A 196 13.25 5.16 -31.72
CA GLN A 196 12.26 5.95 -32.48
C GLN A 196 10.88 5.29 -32.48
N VAL A 197 10.81 3.98 -32.75
CA VAL A 197 9.56 3.21 -32.72
C VAL A 197 8.91 3.27 -31.34
N ARG A 198 9.69 3.23 -30.26
CA ARG A 198 9.15 3.35 -28.90
C ARG A 198 8.56 4.73 -28.64
N ALA A 199 9.25 5.79 -29.08
CA ALA A 199 8.81 7.17 -28.90
C ALA A 199 7.55 7.47 -29.72
N GLU A 200 7.49 6.99 -30.96
CA GLU A 200 6.40 7.24 -31.92
C GLU A 200 5.24 6.25 -31.79
N LYS A 201 5.50 5.07 -31.20
CA LYS A 201 4.58 3.93 -31.04
C LYS A 201 4.14 3.27 -32.35
N HIS A 202 4.84 3.55 -33.45
CA HIS A 202 4.66 2.90 -34.76
C HIS A 202 6.00 2.94 -35.52
N ILE A 203 6.10 2.22 -36.64
CA ILE A 203 7.31 2.23 -37.48
C ILE A 203 7.19 3.37 -38.50
N SER A 204 7.84 4.49 -38.23
CA SER A 204 7.94 5.62 -39.17
C SER A 204 8.82 5.33 -40.38
N ALA A 205 8.74 6.21 -41.39
CA ALA A 205 9.64 6.18 -42.54
C ALA A 205 11.12 6.27 -42.15
N ASP A 206 11.44 7.06 -41.11
CA ASP A 206 12.81 7.25 -40.65
C ASP A 206 13.37 5.97 -39.98
N SER A 207 12.61 5.37 -39.05
CA SER A 207 13.01 4.10 -38.42
C SER A 207 13.07 2.95 -39.44
N LEU A 208 12.13 2.90 -40.39
CA LEU A 208 12.15 1.94 -41.50
C LEU A 208 13.41 2.08 -42.39
N ALA A 209 13.83 3.32 -42.67
CA ALA A 209 15.06 3.58 -43.42
C ALA A 209 16.30 3.08 -42.68
N LEU A 210 16.39 3.28 -41.36
CA LEU A 210 17.49 2.77 -40.54
C LEU A 210 17.55 1.24 -40.54
N TYR A 211 16.40 0.56 -40.41
CA TYR A 211 16.36 -0.91 -40.49
C TYR A 211 16.86 -1.43 -41.85
N ARG A 212 16.45 -0.80 -42.96
CA ARG A 212 16.92 -1.17 -44.31
C ARG A 212 18.43 -0.97 -44.45
N GLN A 213 18.94 0.20 -44.05
CA GLN A 213 20.38 0.50 -44.07
C GLN A 213 21.19 -0.49 -43.21
N ALA A 214 20.67 -0.83 -42.03
CA ALA A 214 21.32 -1.82 -41.17
C ALA A 214 21.38 -3.20 -41.83
N LEU A 215 20.29 -3.64 -42.47
CA LEU A 215 20.21 -4.93 -43.15
C LEU A 215 21.15 -5.02 -44.36
N ASP A 216 21.30 -3.93 -45.11
CA ASP A 216 22.20 -3.83 -46.27
C ASP A 216 23.67 -3.88 -45.87
N ALA A 217 24.03 -3.28 -44.74
CA ALA A 217 25.38 -3.27 -44.20
C ALA A 217 25.69 -4.50 -43.30
N ALA A 218 24.70 -5.37 -43.06
CA ALA A 218 24.84 -6.51 -42.14
C ALA A 218 25.66 -7.67 -42.74
N PRO A 219 26.50 -8.35 -41.93
CA PRO A 219 26.99 -9.69 -42.24
C PRO A 219 25.84 -10.68 -42.50
N LYS A 220 26.08 -11.71 -43.32
CA LYS A 220 25.06 -12.72 -43.67
C LYS A 220 24.60 -13.56 -42.47
N ASP A 221 25.45 -13.67 -41.45
CA ASP A 221 25.29 -14.45 -40.23
C ASP A 221 24.86 -13.61 -39.01
N ALA A 222 24.51 -12.33 -39.21
CA ALA A 222 24.07 -11.46 -38.13
C ALA A 222 22.83 -12.06 -37.41
N PRO A 223 22.88 -12.24 -36.07
CA PRO A 223 21.83 -12.95 -35.33
C PRO A 223 20.48 -12.22 -35.32
N TRP A 224 20.49 -10.89 -35.49
CA TRP A 224 19.30 -10.03 -35.53
C TRP A 224 18.69 -9.87 -36.92
N ARG A 225 19.29 -10.46 -37.97
CA ARG A 225 18.90 -10.23 -39.37
C ARG A 225 17.41 -10.51 -39.61
N GLN A 226 16.94 -11.67 -39.16
CA GLN A 226 15.54 -12.08 -39.31
C GLN A 226 14.58 -11.14 -38.57
N ALA A 227 14.97 -10.63 -37.39
CA ALA A 227 14.15 -9.71 -36.62
C ALA A 227 14.01 -8.36 -37.34
N VAL A 228 15.09 -7.85 -37.95
CA VAL A 228 15.07 -6.63 -38.74
C VAL A 228 14.23 -6.79 -40.01
N GLU A 229 14.33 -7.93 -40.71
CA GLU A 229 13.47 -8.24 -41.87
C GLU A 229 11.98 -8.22 -41.50
N GLN A 230 11.62 -8.77 -40.33
CA GLN A 230 10.24 -8.70 -39.82
C GLN A 230 9.79 -7.27 -39.51
N ARG A 231 10.66 -6.45 -38.91
CA ARG A 231 10.37 -5.03 -38.66
C ARG A 231 10.16 -4.25 -39.96
N ILE A 232 10.94 -4.53 -40.98
CA ILE A 232 10.78 -3.90 -42.30
C ILE A 232 9.43 -4.27 -42.90
N ALA A 233 9.07 -5.55 -42.92
CA ALA A 233 7.78 -6.00 -43.43
C ALA A 233 6.60 -5.37 -42.67
N GLN A 234 6.70 -5.30 -41.33
CA GLN A 234 5.69 -4.63 -40.51
C GLN A 234 5.56 -3.14 -40.86
N GLY A 235 6.67 -2.42 -40.98
CA GLY A 235 6.66 -0.99 -41.29
C GLY A 235 6.15 -0.70 -42.71
N GLU A 236 6.41 -1.58 -43.68
CA GLU A 236 5.84 -1.48 -45.03
C GLU A 236 4.32 -1.63 -45.02
N HIS A 237 3.80 -2.61 -44.27
CA HIS A 237 2.36 -2.78 -44.11
C HIS A 237 1.69 -1.57 -43.40
N GLU A 238 2.33 -1.00 -42.38
CA GLU A 238 1.83 0.20 -41.68
C GLU A 238 1.79 1.42 -42.61
N GLN A 239 2.74 1.57 -43.54
CA GLN A 239 2.75 2.68 -44.51
C GLN A 239 1.68 2.56 -45.60
N GLU A 240 1.30 1.33 -45.96
CA GLU A 240 0.22 1.06 -46.93
C GLU A 240 -1.18 1.25 -46.32
N GLN A 241 -1.30 1.24 -44.99
CA GLN A 241 -2.55 1.38 -44.23
C GLN A 241 -2.43 2.47 -43.13
N PRO A 242 -2.36 3.76 -43.52
CA PRO A 242 -2.07 4.88 -42.61
C PRO A 242 -3.19 5.19 -41.60
#